data_AF-A0A8F5RK67-F1
#
_entry.id   AF-A0A8F5RK67-F1
#
_cell.length_a   1.000
_cell.length_b   1.000
_cell.length_c   1.000
_cell.angle_alpha   90.00
_cell.angle_beta   90.00
_cell.angle_gamma   90.00
#
_symmetry.space_group_name_H-M   'P 1'
#
loop_
_entity.id
_entity.type
_entity.pdbx_description
1 polymer ?
#
loop_
_entity_poly.entity_id
_entity_poly.type
_entity_poly.pdbx_seq_one_letter_code
_entity_poly.pdbx_strand_id
1 'polypeptide(L)'
;MKKTVLITDLDNTLFDWFSIWYHSFNAMLNKVVEISGFSRDDLIAQIKPIHQRYGTAEYSFILESIPLLQEKYGDRDSINSAMDDAIHAFRSERKKYLTLYPTVMDTLNTLKNKGCYIVAYTESKAYYSNFRLTRLGLDGVINVLFSPEDHEIPDGEKKQSKYDLILTKQEYTPVDEIKPNPQLLLDIIKSIGATPEECVYIGDSEMKDIEMAQKANVSDVFASYGTGHFEDNKEGYELLRAVTHWTDADVERERKIKENSFGAKPTYVAQQFSDILSFFNFTTFKGK
;
A
#
# COMPACT_ATOMS: atom_id res chain seq x y z
N MET A 1 -1.88 25.62 12.66
CA MET A 1 -2.89 25.15 13.65
C MET A 1 -2.26 24.09 14.54
N LYS A 2 -2.72 23.92 15.79
CA LYS A 2 -2.22 22.83 16.67
C LYS A 2 -2.85 21.50 16.24
N LYS A 3 -2.04 20.46 16.16
CA LYS A 3 -2.45 19.10 15.79
C LYS A 3 -1.78 18.09 16.73
N THR A 4 -2.44 16.99 17.00
CA THR A 4 -1.95 15.96 17.94
C THR A 4 -1.91 14.58 17.31
N VAL A 5 -2.60 14.39 16.18
CA VAL A 5 -2.63 13.13 15.43
C VAL A 5 -2.23 13.37 13.98
N LEU A 6 -1.33 12.53 13.47
CA LEU A 6 -1.09 12.35 12.04
C LEU A 6 -1.73 11.04 11.60
N ILE A 7 -2.55 11.09 10.57
CA ILE A 7 -3.05 9.93 9.83
C ILE A 7 -2.36 9.97 8.47
N THR A 8 -1.65 8.92 8.12
CA THR A 8 -0.89 8.84 6.86
C THR A 8 -1.35 7.64 6.06
N ASP A 9 -1.54 7.84 4.77
CA ASP A 9 -1.46 6.75 3.82
C ASP A 9 -0.04 6.14 3.77
N LEU A 10 0.11 4.95 3.19
CA LEU A 10 1.40 4.27 3.01
C LEU A 10 1.92 4.33 1.58
N ASP A 11 1.17 3.76 0.64
CA ASP A 11 1.64 3.45 -0.71
C ASP A 11 1.68 4.74 -1.54
N ASN A 12 2.86 5.08 -2.05
CA ASN A 12 3.17 6.37 -2.68
C ASN A 12 3.08 7.60 -1.74
N THR A 13 2.85 7.40 -0.44
CA THR A 13 2.93 8.47 0.56
C THR A 13 4.20 8.37 1.42
N LEU A 14 4.50 7.20 1.98
CA LEU A 14 5.73 6.97 2.75
C LEU A 14 6.87 6.39 1.89
N PHE A 15 6.54 5.67 0.83
CA PHE A 15 7.46 5.01 -0.08
C PHE A 15 6.79 4.80 -1.45
N ASP A 16 7.59 4.63 -2.50
CA ASP A 16 7.10 4.40 -3.87
C ASP A 16 6.70 2.94 -4.06
N TRP A 17 5.41 2.64 -3.81
CA TRP A 17 4.88 1.29 -3.96
C TRP A 17 4.96 0.82 -5.41
N PHE A 18 4.66 1.70 -6.36
CA PHE A 18 4.61 1.34 -7.77
C PHE A 18 5.99 0.91 -8.29
N SER A 19 7.05 1.63 -7.94
CA SER A 19 8.42 1.25 -8.28
C SER A 19 8.81 -0.08 -7.62
N ILE A 20 8.48 -0.29 -6.33
CA ILE A 20 8.74 -1.55 -5.64
C ILE A 20 8.06 -2.72 -6.37
N TRP A 21 6.77 -2.56 -6.66
CA TRP A 21 5.97 -3.56 -7.34
C TRP A 21 6.50 -3.84 -8.75
N TYR A 22 6.66 -2.82 -9.59
CA TYR A 22 7.08 -2.98 -10.98
C TYR A 22 8.44 -3.67 -11.08
N HIS A 23 9.45 -3.17 -10.36
CA HIS A 23 10.80 -3.73 -10.47
C HIS A 23 10.86 -5.18 -9.98
N SER A 24 10.21 -5.49 -8.86
CA SER A 24 10.20 -6.85 -8.33
C SER A 24 9.38 -7.81 -9.19
N PHE A 25 8.16 -7.44 -9.56
CA PHE A 25 7.27 -8.27 -10.36
C PHE A 25 7.80 -8.48 -11.79
N ASN A 26 8.31 -7.43 -12.44
CA ASN A 26 8.87 -7.54 -13.79
C ASN A 26 10.12 -8.42 -13.81
N ALA A 27 11.01 -8.30 -12.82
CA ALA A 27 12.20 -9.15 -12.73
C ALA A 27 11.83 -10.62 -12.51
N MET A 28 10.83 -10.90 -11.67
CA MET A 28 10.27 -12.24 -11.49
C MET A 28 9.73 -12.78 -12.81
N LEU A 29 8.83 -12.02 -13.47
CA LEU A 29 8.16 -12.44 -14.69
C LEU A 29 9.15 -12.72 -15.83
N ASN A 30 10.19 -11.89 -15.98
CA ASN A 30 11.26 -12.12 -16.96
C ASN A 30 11.97 -13.46 -16.73
N LYS A 31 12.25 -13.80 -15.47
CA LYS A 31 12.87 -15.10 -15.12
C LYS A 31 11.91 -16.27 -15.31
N VAL A 32 10.62 -16.10 -15.00
CA VAL A 32 9.62 -17.14 -15.28
C VAL A 32 9.54 -17.42 -16.79
N VAL A 33 9.54 -16.39 -17.64
CA VAL A 33 9.56 -16.55 -19.10
C VAL A 33 10.81 -17.31 -19.55
N GLU A 34 12.00 -16.91 -19.06
CA GLU A 34 13.28 -17.55 -19.39
C GLU A 34 13.30 -19.04 -19.00
N ILE A 35 12.89 -19.38 -17.78
CA ILE A 35 12.95 -20.73 -17.22
C ILE A 35 11.86 -21.63 -17.82
N SER A 36 10.63 -21.11 -17.92
CA SER A 36 9.48 -21.88 -18.37
C SER A 36 9.40 -22.04 -19.88
N GLY A 37 9.93 -21.08 -20.64
CA GLY A 37 9.76 -21.01 -22.09
C GLY A 37 8.34 -20.63 -22.54
N PHE A 38 7.43 -20.30 -21.62
CA PHE A 38 6.10 -19.79 -21.95
C PHE A 38 6.16 -18.33 -22.39
N SER A 39 5.22 -17.92 -23.24
CA SER A 39 5.13 -16.53 -23.65
C SER A 39 4.75 -15.64 -22.47
N ARG A 40 5.25 -14.39 -22.49
CA ARG A 40 4.91 -13.40 -21.45
C ARG A 40 3.40 -13.12 -21.40
N ASP A 41 2.76 -13.07 -22.57
CA ASP A 41 1.34 -12.76 -22.70
C ASP A 41 0.46 -13.86 -22.09
N ASP A 42 0.80 -15.15 -22.32
CA ASP A 42 0.05 -16.27 -21.74
C ASP A 42 0.16 -16.27 -20.20
N LEU A 43 1.35 -15.98 -19.66
CA LEU A 43 1.56 -15.87 -18.22
C LEU A 43 0.76 -14.70 -17.62
N ILE A 44 0.83 -13.51 -18.24
CA ILE A 44 0.08 -12.32 -17.82
C ILE A 44 -1.44 -12.61 -17.80
N ALA A 45 -1.96 -13.24 -18.85
CA ALA A 45 -3.38 -13.58 -18.96
C ALA A 45 -3.86 -14.49 -17.83
N GLN A 46 -2.98 -15.36 -17.30
CA GLN A 46 -3.30 -16.26 -16.19
C GLN A 46 -3.09 -15.62 -14.82
N ILE A 47 -2.19 -14.65 -14.70
CA ILE A 47 -1.93 -13.93 -13.45
C ILE A 47 -3.11 -13.05 -13.05
N LYS A 48 -3.72 -12.34 -14.01
CA LYS A 48 -4.81 -11.38 -13.71
C LYS A 48 -5.99 -12.02 -12.94
N PRO A 49 -6.58 -13.14 -13.37
CA PRO A 49 -7.64 -13.81 -12.61
C PRO A 49 -7.24 -14.22 -11.19
N ILE A 50 -5.96 -14.59 -10.98
CA ILE A 50 -5.44 -14.95 -9.65
C ILE A 50 -5.41 -13.71 -8.76
N HIS A 51 -4.85 -12.60 -9.25
CA HIS A 51 -4.85 -11.34 -8.50
C HIS A 51 -6.27 -10.84 -8.19
N GLN A 52 -7.20 -10.95 -9.15
CA GLN A 52 -8.62 -10.62 -8.91
C GLN A 52 -9.25 -11.50 -7.82
N ARG A 53 -8.97 -12.81 -7.83
CA ARG A 53 -9.46 -13.74 -6.81
C ARG A 53 -8.96 -13.39 -5.40
N TYR A 54 -7.71 -12.98 -5.26
CA TYR A 54 -7.10 -12.68 -3.97
C TYR A 54 -7.16 -11.19 -3.58
N GLY A 55 -7.69 -10.33 -4.45
CA GLY A 55 -7.83 -8.89 -4.21
C GLY A 55 -6.49 -8.19 -3.96
N THR A 56 -5.42 -8.60 -4.64
CA THR A 56 -4.09 -7.99 -4.53
C THR A 56 -3.24 -8.26 -5.77
N ALA A 57 -2.39 -7.31 -6.15
CA ALA A 57 -1.39 -7.47 -7.20
C ALA A 57 -0.04 -8.03 -6.70
N GLU A 58 0.01 -8.46 -5.43
CA GLU A 58 1.23 -8.86 -4.73
C GLU A 58 1.13 -10.27 -4.14
N TYR A 59 0.22 -11.09 -4.66
CA TYR A 59 -0.08 -12.40 -4.09
C TYR A 59 1.18 -13.27 -3.96
N SER A 60 1.54 -13.63 -2.72
CA SER A 60 2.81 -14.31 -2.43
C SER A 60 2.94 -15.70 -3.06
N PHE A 61 1.82 -16.35 -3.38
CA PHE A 61 1.76 -17.70 -3.94
C PHE A 61 1.41 -17.67 -5.45
N ILE A 62 1.79 -16.59 -6.16
CA ILE A 62 1.39 -16.39 -7.55
C ILE A 62 1.94 -17.49 -8.48
N LEU A 63 3.20 -17.90 -8.31
CA LEU A 63 3.84 -18.87 -9.22
C LEU A 63 3.17 -20.23 -9.17
N GLU A 64 2.94 -20.77 -7.98
CA GLU A 64 2.23 -22.04 -7.79
C GLU A 64 0.75 -21.99 -8.17
N SER A 65 0.20 -20.79 -8.43
CA SER A 65 -1.19 -20.60 -8.83
C SER A 65 -1.37 -20.48 -10.35
N ILE A 66 -0.29 -20.37 -11.12
CA ILE A 66 -0.35 -20.23 -12.60
C ILE A 66 -0.59 -21.62 -13.23
N PRO A 67 -1.70 -21.83 -13.95
CA PRO A 67 -2.02 -23.11 -14.60
C PRO A 67 -0.91 -23.68 -15.49
N LEU A 68 -0.24 -22.86 -16.30
CA LEU A 68 0.86 -23.32 -17.16
C LEU A 68 2.04 -23.87 -16.36
N LEU A 69 2.33 -23.28 -15.19
CA LEU A 69 3.40 -23.78 -14.32
C LEU A 69 2.98 -25.08 -13.63
N GLN A 70 1.72 -25.21 -13.22
CA GLN A 70 1.15 -26.44 -12.67
C GLN A 70 1.18 -27.59 -13.70
N GLU A 71 0.82 -27.32 -14.95
CA GLU A 71 0.86 -28.32 -16.02
C GLU A 71 2.29 -28.82 -16.28
N LYS A 72 3.27 -27.90 -16.30
CA LYS A 72 4.65 -28.24 -16.63
C LYS A 72 5.43 -28.88 -15.48
N TYR A 73 5.28 -28.35 -14.28
CA TYR A 73 6.11 -28.72 -13.12
C TYR A 73 5.35 -29.51 -12.06
N GLY A 74 4.03 -29.62 -12.16
CA GLY A 74 3.21 -30.39 -11.23
C GLY A 74 2.93 -29.62 -9.95
N ASP A 75 3.48 -30.10 -8.84
CA ASP A 75 3.19 -29.58 -7.50
C ASP A 75 3.96 -28.30 -7.16
N ARG A 76 3.57 -27.70 -6.04
CA ARG A 76 4.13 -26.44 -5.52
C ARG A 76 5.63 -26.53 -5.23
N ASP A 77 6.11 -27.64 -4.68
CA ASP A 77 7.52 -27.78 -4.33
C ASP A 77 8.38 -27.85 -5.59
N SER A 78 7.89 -28.55 -6.61
CA SER A 78 8.51 -28.64 -7.93
C SER A 78 8.50 -27.29 -8.66
N ILE A 79 7.40 -26.54 -8.61
CA ILE A 79 7.31 -25.17 -9.15
C ILE A 79 8.30 -24.24 -8.44
N ASN A 80 8.32 -24.24 -7.11
CA ASN A 80 9.20 -23.37 -6.32
C ASN A 80 10.68 -23.70 -6.55
N SER A 81 11.02 -25.00 -6.64
CA SER A 81 12.37 -25.45 -6.96
C SER A 81 12.79 -25.02 -8.36
N ALA A 82 11.92 -25.19 -9.36
CA ALA A 82 12.19 -24.77 -10.74
C ALA A 82 12.29 -23.24 -10.88
N MET A 83 11.51 -22.49 -10.10
CA MET A 83 11.42 -21.02 -10.18
C MET A 83 12.25 -20.30 -9.11
N ASP A 84 13.19 -20.97 -8.46
CA ASP A 84 14.00 -20.40 -7.37
C ASP A 84 14.72 -19.12 -7.82
N ASP A 85 15.32 -19.11 -9.01
CA ASP A 85 15.95 -17.94 -9.61
C ASP A 85 14.97 -16.76 -9.83
N ALA A 86 13.71 -17.04 -10.18
CA ALA A 86 12.69 -16.02 -10.33
C ALA A 86 12.26 -15.44 -8.98
N ILE A 87 12.12 -16.28 -7.96
CA ILE A 87 11.84 -15.88 -6.57
C ILE A 87 13.00 -15.04 -6.02
N HIS A 88 14.24 -15.42 -6.31
CA HIS A 88 15.43 -14.67 -5.94
C HIS A 88 15.50 -13.31 -6.65
N ALA A 89 15.19 -13.25 -7.95
CA ALA A 89 15.12 -11.99 -8.69
C ALA A 89 14.06 -11.04 -8.10
N PHE A 90 12.86 -11.54 -7.81
CA PHE A 90 11.79 -10.79 -7.13
C PHE A 90 12.28 -10.20 -5.81
N ARG A 91 12.84 -11.04 -4.93
CA ARG A 91 13.30 -10.64 -3.59
C ARG A 91 14.45 -9.63 -3.65
N SER A 92 15.36 -9.78 -4.62
CA SER A 92 16.50 -8.88 -4.82
C SER A 92 16.03 -7.48 -5.20
N GLU A 93 15.20 -7.37 -6.24
CA GLU A 93 14.67 -6.08 -6.70
C GLU A 93 13.76 -5.45 -5.65
N ARG A 94 12.88 -6.23 -4.99
CA ARG A 94 12.07 -5.71 -3.88
C ARG A 94 12.95 -5.13 -2.76
N LYS A 95 14.06 -5.78 -2.40
CA LYS A 95 14.98 -5.27 -1.38
C LYS A 95 15.67 -3.98 -1.83
N LYS A 96 16.01 -3.86 -3.12
CA LYS A 96 16.71 -2.71 -3.70
C LYS A 96 15.82 -1.47 -3.75
N TYR A 97 14.55 -1.62 -4.11
CA TYR A 97 13.62 -0.50 -4.31
C TYR A 97 12.75 -0.19 -3.07
N LEU A 98 12.73 -1.06 -2.06
CA LEU A 98 12.00 -0.81 -0.82
C LEU A 98 12.74 0.23 0.04
N THR A 99 12.47 1.50 -0.25
CA THR A 99 13.05 2.66 0.44
C THR A 99 11.96 3.68 0.73
N LEU A 100 12.08 4.37 1.86
CA LEU A 100 11.24 5.52 2.16
C LEU A 100 11.56 6.70 1.24
N TYR A 101 10.56 7.55 0.99
CA TYR A 101 10.85 8.84 0.39
C TYR A 101 11.79 9.68 1.28
N PRO A 102 12.55 10.61 0.67
CA PRO A 102 13.34 11.56 1.44
C PRO A 102 12.52 12.22 2.54
N THR A 103 13.15 12.48 3.69
CA THR A 103 12.57 13.15 4.87
C THR A 103 11.48 12.39 5.65
N VAL A 104 10.94 11.27 5.14
CA VAL A 104 9.85 10.54 5.83
C VAL A 104 10.27 10.07 7.22
N MET A 105 11.35 9.30 7.32
CA MET A 105 11.81 8.75 8.61
C MET A 105 12.12 9.85 9.63
N ASP A 106 12.85 10.89 9.22
CA ASP A 106 13.22 12.01 10.11
C ASP A 106 11.99 12.79 10.59
N THR A 107 11.00 12.98 9.71
CA THR A 107 9.75 13.66 10.04
C THR A 107 8.92 12.82 11.01
N LEU A 108 8.73 11.52 10.74
CA LEU A 108 8.00 10.63 11.63
C LEU A 108 8.65 10.54 13.02
N ASN A 109 9.99 10.44 13.09
CA ASN A 109 10.70 10.50 14.36
C ASN A 109 10.53 11.84 15.07
N THR A 110 10.55 12.96 14.33
CA THR A 110 10.27 14.28 14.89
C THR A 110 8.88 14.37 15.50
N LEU A 111 7.86 13.84 14.80
CA LEU A 111 6.49 13.78 15.28
C LEU A 111 6.36 12.91 16.53
N LYS A 112 6.96 11.71 16.51
CA LYS A 112 7.02 10.81 17.66
C LYS A 112 7.67 11.45 18.87
N ASN A 113 8.79 12.16 18.69
CA ASN A 113 9.49 12.88 19.77
C ASN A 113 8.68 14.05 20.35
N LYS A 114 7.77 14.64 19.56
CA LYS A 114 6.78 15.63 20.04
C LYS A 114 5.60 14.98 20.79
N GLY A 115 5.52 13.66 20.81
CA GLY A 115 4.40 12.90 21.35
C GLY A 115 3.15 12.93 20.46
N CYS A 116 3.31 13.24 19.17
CA CYS A 116 2.22 13.11 18.19
C CYS A 116 1.86 11.63 18.04
N TYR A 117 0.56 11.33 17.95
CA TYR A 117 0.09 9.97 17.67
C TYR A 117 0.04 9.73 16.15
N ILE A 118 0.74 8.71 15.67
CA ILE A 118 0.87 8.41 14.23
C ILE A 118 0.02 7.18 13.90
N VAL A 119 -0.96 7.38 13.04
CA VAL A 119 -1.84 6.35 12.48
C VAL A 119 -1.45 6.12 11.04
N ALA A 120 -1.24 4.86 10.65
CA ALA A 120 -1.19 4.49 9.25
C ALA A 120 -2.54 3.92 8.81
N TYR A 121 -3.03 4.32 7.65
CA TYR A 121 -4.24 3.77 7.05
C TYR A 121 -4.03 3.46 5.56
N THR A 122 -4.10 2.18 5.20
CA THR A 122 -3.88 1.68 3.85
C THR A 122 -4.99 0.71 3.43
N GLU A 123 -5.18 0.58 2.12
CA GLU A 123 -6.04 -0.44 1.49
C GLU A 123 -5.25 -1.71 1.14
N SER A 124 -3.91 -1.69 1.30
CA SER A 124 -3.04 -2.87 1.15
C SER A 124 -3.26 -3.89 2.26
N LYS A 125 -3.29 -5.19 1.93
CA LYS A 125 -3.53 -6.27 2.90
C LYS A 125 -2.45 -6.32 3.99
N ALA A 126 -2.85 -6.73 5.20
CA ALA A 126 -2.03 -6.63 6.41
C ALA A 126 -0.64 -7.27 6.29
N TYR A 127 -0.49 -8.47 5.72
CA TYR A 127 0.82 -9.14 5.60
C TYR A 127 1.82 -8.30 4.80
N TYR A 128 1.39 -7.71 3.67
CA TYR A 128 2.25 -6.89 2.82
C TYR A 128 2.59 -5.56 3.48
N SER A 129 1.61 -4.93 4.13
CA SER A 129 1.80 -3.70 4.90
C SER A 129 2.79 -3.92 6.06
N ASN A 130 2.64 -5.01 6.82
CA ASN A 130 3.48 -5.37 7.95
C ASN A 130 4.92 -5.70 7.51
N PHE A 131 5.06 -6.41 6.38
CA PHE A 131 6.36 -6.62 5.75
C PHE A 131 7.07 -5.28 5.47
N ARG A 132 6.40 -4.32 4.84
CA ARG A 132 7.01 -3.02 4.51
C ARG A 132 7.36 -2.23 5.77
N LEU A 133 6.43 -2.12 6.72
CA LEU A 133 6.67 -1.41 7.99
C LEU A 133 7.87 -1.99 8.74
N THR A 134 7.95 -3.31 8.85
CA THR A 134 9.08 -4.00 9.50
C THR A 134 10.40 -3.71 8.78
N ARG A 135 10.41 -3.82 7.44
CA ARG A 135 11.64 -3.69 6.63
C ARG A 135 12.14 -2.26 6.51
N LEU A 136 11.25 -1.28 6.61
CA LEU A 136 11.55 0.14 6.56
C LEU A 136 11.81 0.74 7.96
N GLY A 137 11.76 -0.07 9.01
CA GLY A 137 12.01 0.38 10.39
C GLY A 137 10.91 1.26 10.97
N LEU A 138 9.66 1.09 10.51
CA LEU A 138 8.50 1.85 10.96
C LEU A 138 7.74 1.18 12.13
N ASP A 139 8.09 -0.06 12.49
CA ASP A 139 7.53 -0.74 13.66
C ASP A 139 7.85 0.04 14.95
N GLY A 140 6.81 0.47 15.65
CA GLY A 140 6.89 1.35 16.82
C GLY A 140 7.14 2.82 16.51
N VAL A 141 7.43 3.20 15.27
CA VAL A 141 7.38 4.61 14.83
C VAL A 141 5.92 5.01 14.60
N ILE A 142 5.16 4.13 13.94
CA ILE A 142 3.71 4.20 13.82
C ILE A 142 3.10 3.64 15.11
N ASN A 143 2.06 4.27 15.64
CA ASN A 143 1.36 3.78 16.83
C ASN A 143 0.36 2.68 16.48
N VAL A 144 -0.40 2.87 15.40
CA VAL A 144 -1.41 1.91 14.93
C VAL A 144 -1.49 1.91 13.41
N LEU A 145 -1.63 0.72 12.83
CA LEU A 145 -1.91 0.48 11.42
C LEU A 145 -3.34 -0.03 11.26
N PHE A 146 -4.12 0.64 10.42
CA PHE A 146 -5.40 0.15 9.89
C PHE A 146 -5.20 -0.35 8.47
N SER A 147 -5.56 -1.61 8.22
CA SER A 147 -5.53 -2.23 6.90
C SER A 147 -6.59 -3.32 6.76
N PRO A 148 -6.96 -3.74 5.54
CA PRO A 148 -7.77 -4.94 5.38
C PRO A 148 -7.07 -6.21 5.91
N GLU A 149 -7.86 -7.18 6.34
CA GLU A 149 -7.36 -8.53 6.64
C GLU A 149 -6.77 -9.19 5.38
N ASP A 150 -5.83 -10.10 5.60
CA ASP A 150 -5.24 -10.90 4.53
C ASP A 150 -6.21 -11.90 3.93
N HIS A 151 -5.93 -12.27 2.69
CA HIS A 151 -6.57 -13.39 2.03
C HIS A 151 -6.20 -14.73 2.70
N GLU A 152 -6.98 -15.77 2.38
CA GLU A 152 -6.63 -17.15 2.71
C GLU A 152 -5.32 -17.57 2.02
N ILE A 153 -4.61 -18.52 2.63
CA ILE A 153 -3.40 -19.12 2.07
C ILE A 153 -3.70 -20.57 1.64
N PRO A 154 -2.92 -21.16 0.72
CA PRO A 154 -3.13 -22.55 0.29
C PRO A 154 -3.15 -23.56 1.45
N ASP A 155 -3.93 -24.63 1.30
CA ASP A 155 -4.02 -25.70 2.30
C ASP A 155 -2.64 -26.30 2.63
N GLY A 156 -2.39 -26.54 3.91
CA GLY A 156 -1.10 -27.05 4.40
C GLY A 156 -0.05 -25.96 4.65
N GLU A 157 -0.27 -24.74 4.17
CA GLU A 157 0.63 -23.62 4.44
C GLU A 157 0.39 -22.97 5.79
N LYS A 158 1.47 -22.41 6.34
CA LYS A 158 1.43 -21.68 7.61
C LYS A 158 1.62 -20.20 7.35
N LYS A 159 0.77 -19.37 7.95
CA LYS A 159 0.96 -17.91 7.95
C LYS A 159 2.34 -17.60 8.54
N GLN A 160 3.11 -16.77 7.84
CA GLN A 160 4.43 -16.35 8.31
C GLN A 160 4.27 -15.25 9.37
N SER A 161 4.70 -15.52 10.59
CA SER A 161 4.72 -14.53 11.68
C SER A 161 5.98 -13.66 11.71
N LYS A 162 6.90 -13.86 10.75
CA LYS A 162 8.20 -13.17 10.72
C LYS A 162 8.07 -11.66 10.63
N TYR A 163 6.98 -11.17 10.03
CA TYR A 163 6.74 -9.76 9.80
C TYR A 163 5.63 -9.22 10.69
N ASP A 164 5.19 -9.97 11.70
CA ASP A 164 4.21 -9.46 12.66
C ASP A 164 4.78 -8.23 13.37
N LEU A 165 3.96 -7.18 13.46
CA LEU A 165 4.33 -5.95 14.14
C LEU A 165 4.40 -6.21 15.64
N ILE A 166 5.51 -5.79 16.26
CA ILE A 166 5.76 -6.03 17.69
C ILE A 166 5.34 -4.79 18.51
N LEU A 167 5.62 -3.59 17.99
CA LEU A 167 5.43 -2.33 18.70
C LEU A 167 4.27 -1.52 18.14
N THR A 168 4.07 -1.55 16.82
CA THR A 168 2.91 -0.95 16.16
C THR A 168 1.69 -1.85 16.37
N LYS A 169 0.58 -1.27 16.81
CA LYS A 169 -0.69 -2.00 16.92
C LYS A 169 -1.28 -2.27 15.52
N GLN A 170 -1.65 -3.51 15.22
CA GLN A 170 -2.45 -3.84 14.03
C GLN A 170 -3.94 -3.74 14.37
N GLU A 171 -4.70 -3.05 13.53
CA GLU A 171 -6.16 -3.01 13.50
C GLU A 171 -6.65 -3.32 12.09
N TYR A 172 -7.87 -3.87 11.98
CA TYR A 172 -8.43 -4.24 10.68
C TYR A 172 -9.59 -3.33 10.29
N THR A 173 -9.60 -2.91 9.02
CA THR A 173 -10.74 -2.20 8.46
C THR A 173 -11.87 -3.17 8.13
N PRO A 174 -13.13 -2.72 8.13
CA PRO A 174 -14.25 -3.56 7.67
C PRO A 174 -14.03 -4.07 6.24
N VAL A 175 -14.59 -5.24 5.95
CA VAL A 175 -14.54 -5.85 4.62
C VAL A 175 -15.24 -4.94 3.60
N ASP A 176 -14.66 -4.84 2.41
CA ASP A 176 -15.15 -4.05 1.27
C ASP A 176 -15.28 -2.53 1.49
N GLU A 177 -14.81 -2.02 2.62
CA GLU A 177 -14.74 -0.58 2.89
C GLU A 177 -13.42 0.01 2.38
N ILE A 178 -13.54 0.99 1.49
CA ILE A 178 -12.41 1.63 0.81
C ILE A 178 -12.53 3.16 0.89
N LYS A 179 -11.41 3.85 0.70
CA LYS A 179 -11.37 5.29 0.48
C LYS A 179 -12.17 5.62 -0.81
N PRO A 180 -12.91 6.74 -0.86
CA PRO A 180 -12.93 7.85 0.08
C PRO A 180 -14.06 7.80 1.14
N ASN A 181 -14.30 6.68 1.84
CA ASN A 181 -15.35 6.63 2.88
C ASN A 181 -15.01 7.49 4.12
N PRO A 182 -15.69 8.64 4.36
CA PRO A 182 -15.39 9.49 5.51
C PRO A 182 -15.84 8.88 6.84
N GLN A 183 -16.85 8.01 6.85
CA GLN A 183 -17.34 7.38 8.08
C GLN A 183 -16.27 6.44 8.65
N LEU A 184 -15.57 5.69 7.79
CA LEU A 184 -14.46 4.84 8.21
C LEU A 184 -13.33 5.67 8.84
N LEU A 185 -12.98 6.82 8.25
CA LEU A 185 -11.99 7.72 8.82
C LEU A 185 -12.42 8.28 10.20
N LEU A 186 -13.70 8.65 10.34
CA LEU A 186 -14.26 9.09 11.61
C LEU A 186 -14.25 7.98 12.68
N ASP A 187 -14.52 6.73 12.28
CA ASP A 187 -14.47 5.58 13.17
C ASP A 187 -13.03 5.28 13.62
N ILE A 188 -12.04 5.40 12.74
CA ILE A 188 -10.61 5.33 13.07
C ILE A 188 -10.25 6.39 14.12
N ILE A 189 -10.61 7.65 13.86
CA ILE A 189 -10.33 8.79 14.76
C ILE A 189 -10.97 8.58 16.13
N LYS A 190 -12.23 8.11 16.14
CA LYS A 190 -12.96 7.81 17.37
C LYS A 190 -12.33 6.64 18.15
N SER A 191 -11.84 5.61 17.45
CA SER A 191 -11.27 4.41 18.07
C SER A 191 -10.00 4.71 18.88
N ILE A 192 -9.23 5.71 18.45
CA ILE A 192 -8.03 6.20 19.17
C ILE A 192 -8.35 7.32 20.17
N GLY A 193 -9.63 7.72 20.29
CA GLY A 193 -10.05 8.76 21.22
C GLY A 193 -9.69 10.19 20.82
N ALA A 194 -9.47 10.46 19.53
CA ALA A 194 -9.20 11.80 18.99
C ALA A 194 -10.47 12.44 18.42
N THR A 195 -10.38 13.71 18.00
CA THR A 195 -11.40 14.38 17.18
C THR A 195 -10.87 14.76 15.78
N PRO A 196 -11.73 14.99 14.77
CA PRO A 196 -11.28 15.40 13.43
C PRO A 196 -10.41 16.66 13.42
N GLU A 197 -10.69 17.61 14.30
CA GLU A 197 -9.96 18.88 14.41
C GLU A 197 -8.52 18.69 14.91
N GLU A 198 -8.26 17.62 15.67
CA GLU A 198 -6.94 17.24 16.16
C GLU A 198 -6.07 16.57 15.09
N CYS A 199 -6.70 16.08 14.02
CA CYS A 199 -6.09 15.21 13.04
C CYS A 199 -5.61 15.99 11.80
N VAL A 200 -4.55 15.47 11.19
CA VAL A 200 -4.13 15.76 9.81
C VAL A 200 -4.12 14.45 9.06
N TYR A 201 -4.66 14.44 7.84
CA TYR A 201 -4.54 13.32 6.93
C TYR A 201 -3.58 13.68 5.80
N ILE A 202 -2.59 12.83 5.51
CA ILE A 202 -1.71 12.97 4.34
C ILE A 202 -1.80 11.73 3.44
N GLY A 203 -1.94 11.94 2.12
CA GLY A 203 -1.95 10.88 1.12
C GLY A 203 -1.71 11.39 -0.30
N ASP A 204 -1.42 10.49 -1.24
CA ASP A 204 -1.05 10.77 -2.63
C ASP A 204 -2.25 10.87 -3.57
N SER A 205 -3.47 10.56 -3.11
CA SER A 205 -4.66 10.55 -3.97
C SER A 205 -5.64 11.68 -3.65
N GLU A 206 -5.84 12.62 -4.58
CA GLU A 206 -6.84 13.69 -4.43
C GLU A 206 -8.26 13.13 -4.24
N MET A 207 -8.58 12.04 -4.94
CA MET A 207 -9.91 11.47 -4.99
C MET A 207 -10.21 10.46 -3.89
N LYS A 208 -9.15 9.86 -3.30
CA LYS A 208 -9.30 8.89 -2.21
C LYS A 208 -8.99 9.57 -0.89
N ASP A 209 -7.75 10.03 -0.71
CA ASP A 209 -7.28 10.56 0.57
C ASP A 209 -7.84 11.95 0.87
N ILE A 210 -7.69 12.89 -0.07
CA ILE A 210 -8.06 14.29 0.15
C ILE A 210 -9.57 14.44 0.24
N GLU A 211 -10.32 13.84 -0.69
CA GLU A 211 -11.77 13.83 -0.65
C GLU A 211 -12.34 13.22 0.65
N MET A 212 -11.77 12.12 1.12
CA MET A 212 -12.16 11.48 2.39
C MET A 212 -11.91 12.39 3.59
N ALA A 213 -10.71 12.96 3.68
CA ALA A 213 -10.32 13.84 4.78
C ALA A 213 -11.24 15.07 4.85
N GLN A 214 -11.50 15.71 3.71
CA GLN A 214 -12.39 16.87 3.62
C GLN A 214 -13.82 16.52 4.03
N LYS A 215 -14.37 15.40 3.54
CA LYS A 215 -15.71 14.93 3.93
C LYS A 215 -15.82 14.59 5.42
N ALA A 216 -14.72 14.19 6.05
CA ALA A 216 -14.64 13.93 7.49
C ALA A 216 -14.31 15.18 8.33
N ASN A 217 -14.15 16.36 7.72
CA ASN A 217 -13.69 17.59 8.36
C ASN A 217 -12.29 17.48 9.02
N VAL A 218 -11.42 16.64 8.44
CA VAL A 218 -10.02 16.49 8.83
C VAL A 218 -9.17 17.40 7.95
N SER A 219 -8.11 17.98 8.50
CA SER A 219 -7.17 18.77 7.68
C SER A 219 -6.44 17.87 6.69
N ASP A 220 -6.62 18.12 5.40
CA ASP A 220 -6.03 17.33 4.31
C ASP A 220 -4.67 17.87 3.84
N VAL A 221 -3.75 16.98 3.49
CA VAL A 221 -2.47 17.29 2.86
C VAL A 221 -2.26 16.35 1.68
N PHE A 222 -2.13 16.91 0.49
CA PHE A 222 -1.81 16.17 -0.71
C PHE A 222 -0.31 15.96 -0.86
N ALA A 223 0.12 14.70 -0.90
CA ALA A 223 1.49 14.29 -1.13
C ALA A 223 1.81 14.30 -2.63
N SER A 224 1.98 15.48 -3.24
CA SER A 224 2.18 15.60 -4.69
C SER A 224 3.49 14.99 -5.19
N TYR A 225 4.45 14.71 -4.31
CA TYR A 225 5.68 14.00 -4.66
C TYR A 225 5.45 12.51 -4.98
N GLY A 226 4.30 11.96 -4.57
CA GLY A 226 3.91 10.57 -4.76
C GLY A 226 3.10 10.28 -6.02
N THR A 227 3.02 11.21 -6.98
CA THR A 227 2.08 11.06 -8.12
C THR A 227 2.75 10.87 -9.48
N GLY A 228 4.07 11.09 -9.59
CA GLY A 228 4.80 11.01 -10.86
C GLY A 228 4.99 9.60 -11.43
N HIS A 229 4.68 8.55 -10.67
CA HIS A 229 5.08 7.17 -10.96
C HIS A 229 4.60 6.61 -12.30
N PHE A 230 3.42 7.03 -12.76
CA PHE A 230 2.85 6.56 -14.03
C PHE A 230 3.33 7.34 -15.25
N GLU A 231 3.74 8.59 -15.07
CA GLU A 231 4.23 9.43 -16.17
C GLU A 231 5.63 8.98 -16.61
N ASP A 232 6.47 8.61 -15.63
CA ASP A 232 7.86 8.23 -15.84
C ASP A 232 8.05 6.77 -16.29
N ASN A 233 7.04 5.91 -16.11
CA ASN A 233 7.13 4.48 -16.41
C ASN A 233 5.82 3.91 -17.01
N LYS A 234 5.55 4.31 -18.26
CA LYS A 234 4.39 3.85 -19.03
C LYS A 234 4.33 2.33 -19.20
N GLU A 235 5.48 1.68 -19.41
CA GLU A 235 5.54 0.22 -19.55
C GLU A 235 5.08 -0.48 -18.27
N GLY A 236 5.55 -0.01 -17.11
CA GLY A 236 5.11 -0.52 -15.82
C GLY A 236 3.62 -0.30 -15.57
N TYR A 237 3.08 0.83 -16.02
CA TYR A 237 1.66 1.12 -15.87
C TYR A 237 0.81 0.15 -16.70
N GLU A 238 1.19 -0.08 -17.96
CA GLU A 238 0.49 -1.06 -18.81
C GLU A 238 0.63 -2.49 -18.28
N LEU A 239 1.80 -2.86 -17.73
CA LEU A 239 1.97 -4.14 -17.05
C LEU A 239 1.03 -4.25 -15.84
N LEU A 240 0.95 -3.20 -15.00
CA LEU A 240 0.05 -3.20 -13.84
C LEU A 240 -1.39 -3.37 -14.28
N ARG A 241 -1.83 -2.63 -15.30
CA ARG A 241 -3.19 -2.79 -15.85
C ARG A 241 -3.46 -4.19 -16.40
N ALA A 242 -2.44 -4.83 -16.96
CA ALA A 242 -2.55 -6.18 -17.51
C ALA A 242 -2.68 -7.25 -16.42
N VAL A 243 -2.16 -7.02 -15.20
CA VAL A 243 -2.18 -8.01 -14.11
C VAL A 243 -2.91 -7.57 -12.83
N THR A 244 -3.46 -6.36 -12.78
CA THR A 244 -4.08 -5.83 -11.55
C THR A 244 -5.30 -6.65 -11.12
N HIS A 245 -5.57 -6.62 -9.83
CA HIS A 245 -6.79 -7.18 -9.24
C HIS A 245 -8.04 -6.32 -9.51
N TRP A 246 -7.87 -5.10 -10.05
CA TRP A 246 -8.99 -4.22 -10.36
C TRP A 246 -9.93 -4.86 -11.38
N THR A 247 -11.20 -4.91 -11.02
CA THR A 247 -12.29 -5.29 -11.91
C THR A 247 -12.67 -4.13 -12.81
N ASP A 248 -13.40 -4.39 -13.89
CA ASP A 248 -13.97 -3.32 -14.72
C ASP A 248 -14.89 -2.40 -13.89
N ALA A 249 -15.51 -2.93 -12.83
CA ALA A 249 -16.31 -2.15 -11.89
C ALA A 249 -15.44 -1.22 -11.01
N ASP A 250 -14.23 -1.63 -10.63
CA ASP A 250 -13.29 -0.78 -9.88
C ASP A 250 -12.75 0.34 -10.76
N VAL A 251 -12.39 0.02 -12.01
CA VAL A 251 -11.97 1.01 -13.00
C VAL A 251 -13.09 2.01 -13.29
N GLU A 252 -14.33 1.52 -13.44
CA GLU A 252 -15.50 2.37 -13.64
C GLU A 252 -15.83 3.20 -12.40
N ARG A 253 -15.63 2.65 -11.19
CA ARG A 253 -15.77 3.39 -9.94
C ARG A 253 -14.72 4.51 -9.87
N GLU A 254 -13.46 4.23 -10.16
CA GLU A 254 -12.42 5.25 -10.23
C GLU A 254 -12.72 6.31 -11.30
N ARG A 255 -13.24 5.90 -12.47
CA ARG A 255 -13.68 6.85 -13.52
C ARG A 255 -14.82 7.74 -13.03
N LYS A 256 -15.84 7.18 -12.37
CA LYS A 256 -16.95 7.94 -11.78
C LYS A 256 -16.48 8.85 -10.66
N ILE A 257 -15.51 8.44 -9.85
CA ILE A 257 -14.90 9.30 -8.84
C ILE A 257 -14.15 10.43 -9.53
N LYS A 258 -13.35 10.17 -10.58
CA LYS A 258 -12.71 11.23 -11.40
C LYS A 258 -13.71 12.24 -11.98
N GLU A 259 -14.86 11.77 -12.43
CA GLU A 259 -15.88 12.61 -13.07
C GLU A 259 -16.78 13.36 -12.08
N ASN A 260 -17.09 12.76 -10.93
CA ASN A 260 -17.91 13.36 -9.88
C ASN A 260 -17.08 14.16 -8.87
N SER A 261 -15.77 13.92 -8.80
CA SER A 261 -14.81 14.77 -8.13
C SER A 261 -14.66 16.03 -8.98
N PHE A 262 -15.64 16.93 -8.84
CA PHE A 262 -15.46 18.34 -9.14
C PHE A 262 -14.38 18.88 -8.16
N GLY A 263 -13.12 18.52 -8.41
CA GLY A 263 -11.90 19.00 -7.77
C GLY A 263 -11.99 19.17 -6.26
N ALA A 264 -11.80 18.09 -5.50
CA ALA A 264 -11.37 18.21 -4.11
C ALA A 264 -10.00 18.92 -4.09
N LYS A 265 -10.01 20.26 -4.15
CA LYS A 265 -8.80 21.06 -4.19
C LYS A 265 -8.10 20.86 -2.84
N PRO A 266 -6.87 20.33 -2.82
CA PRO A 266 -6.18 20.14 -1.56
C PRO A 266 -6.02 21.46 -0.82
N THR A 267 -6.27 21.44 0.49
CA THR A 267 -6.05 22.58 1.38
C THR A 267 -4.55 22.84 1.50
N TYR A 268 -3.75 21.78 1.59
CA TYR A 268 -2.30 21.82 1.64
C TYR A 268 -1.72 20.86 0.60
N VAL A 269 -0.61 21.26 -0.02
CA VAL A 269 0.13 20.43 -0.98
C VAL A 269 1.57 20.34 -0.51
N ALA A 270 2.02 19.12 -0.22
CA ALA A 270 3.39 18.80 0.19
C ALA A 270 4.20 18.34 -1.03
N GLN A 271 5.34 18.99 -1.26
CA GLN A 271 6.35 18.57 -2.26
C GLN A 271 7.35 17.57 -1.66
N GLN A 272 7.37 17.42 -0.35
CA GLN A 272 8.06 16.36 0.38
C GLN A 272 7.38 16.12 1.73
N PHE A 273 7.55 14.93 2.32
CA PHE A 273 6.81 14.56 3.54
C PHE A 273 7.05 15.52 4.72
N SER A 274 8.25 16.11 4.85
CA SER A 274 8.54 17.08 5.92
C SER A 274 7.76 18.38 5.85
N ASP A 275 7.14 18.73 4.71
CA ASP A 275 6.42 19.99 4.55
C ASP A 275 5.27 20.13 5.56
N ILE A 276 4.71 19.02 6.04
CA ILE A 276 3.68 18.99 7.09
C ILE A 276 4.11 19.71 8.37
N LEU A 277 5.42 19.74 8.68
CA LEU A 277 5.97 20.42 9.85
C LEU A 277 5.88 21.94 9.73
N SER A 278 5.79 22.47 8.51
CA SER A 278 5.59 23.90 8.25
C SER A 278 4.10 24.28 8.23
N PHE A 279 3.22 23.35 7.86
CA PHE A 279 1.77 23.58 7.78
C PHE A 279 1.10 23.55 9.16
N PHE A 280 1.58 22.67 10.05
CA PHE A 280 0.96 22.42 11.35
C PHE A 280 1.96 22.43 12.49
N ASN A 281 1.50 22.88 13.66
CA ASN A 281 2.24 22.77 14.91
C ASN A 281 1.82 21.49 15.63
N PHE A 282 2.58 20.41 15.41
CA PHE A 282 2.35 19.13 16.08
C PHE A 282 2.77 19.16 17.54
N THR A 283 1.90 18.62 18.39
CA THR A 283 2.04 18.59 19.86
C THR A 283 1.60 17.24 20.41
N THR A 284 1.82 17.03 21.71
CA THR A 284 1.55 15.75 22.38
C THR A 284 0.06 15.39 22.37
N PHE A 285 -0.26 14.18 21.92
CA PHE A 285 -1.58 13.58 22.03
C PHE A 285 -1.86 13.18 23.48
N LYS A 286 -3.08 13.49 23.96
CA LYS A 286 -3.53 13.19 25.33
C LYS A 286 -4.80 12.32 25.35
N GLY A 287 -5.16 11.73 24.21
CA GLY A 287 -6.30 10.82 24.12
C GLY A 287 -6.07 9.54 24.94
N LYS A 288 -7.13 8.74 25.00
CA LYS A 288 -7.23 7.57 25.89
C LYS A 288 -6.18 6.50 25.65
#